data_AF-A0A7C5PPT0-F1
#
_entry.id   AF-A0A7C5PPT0-F1
#
_cell.length_a   1.000
_cell.length_b   1.000
_cell.length_c   1.000
_cell.angle_alpha   90.00
_cell.angle_beta   90.00
_cell.angle_gamma   90.00
#
_symmetry.space_group_name_H-M   'P 1'
#
loop_
_entity.id
_entity.type
_entity.pdbx_description
1 polymer ?
#
loop_
_entity_poly.entity_id
_entity_poly.type
_entity_poly.pdbx_seq_one_letter_code
_entity_poly.pdbx_strand_id
1 'polypeptide(L)' 'MNGPLPLFQVDAFTDRPFSGNPAAVCLLDRERDAAWMQAVA' A
#
# COMPACT_ATOMS: atom_id res chain seq x y z
N MET A 1 0.04 -0.87 -18.52
CA MET A 1 0.53 -2.20 -18.08
C MET A 1 -0.67 -2.98 -17.57
N ASN A 2 -0.82 -4.27 -17.92
CA ASN A 2 -2.01 -5.10 -17.62
C ASN A 2 -1.70 -6.23 -16.60
N GLY A 3 -0.75 -6.01 -15.69
CA GLY A 3 -0.36 -6.96 -14.64
C GLY A 3 -0.91 -6.60 -13.26
N PRO A 4 -0.86 -7.52 -12.28
CA PRO A 4 -1.21 -7.22 -10.89
C PRO A 4 -0.32 -6.09 -10.33
N LEU A 5 -0.92 -5.23 -9.51
CA LEU A 5 -0.20 -4.14 -8.84
C LEU A 5 0.66 -4.69 -7.69
N PRO A 6 1.93 -4.26 -7.55
CA PRO A 6 2.72 -4.59 -6.37
C PRO A 6 2.07 -4.05 -5.10
N LEU A 7 1.85 -4.93 -4.12
CA LEU A 7 1.30 -4.61 -2.81
C LEU A 7 2.30 -5.02 -1.73
N PHE A 8 2.64 -4.07 -0.87
CA PHE A 8 3.52 -4.30 0.27
C PHE A 8 2.78 -3.98 1.56
N GLN A 9 2.98 -4.82 2.57
CA GLN A 9 2.62 -4.49 3.94
C GLN A 9 3.91 -4.10 4.68
N VAL A 10 3.91 -2.92 5.31
CA VAL A 10 5.06 -2.36 6.00
C VAL A 10 4.65 -1.98 7.41
N ASP A 11 5.47 -2.34 8.38
CA ASP A 11 5.38 -1.85 9.75
C ASP A 11 6.24 -0.58 9.88
N ALA A 12 5.62 0.59 9.79
CA ALA A 12 6.33 1.87 9.86
C ALA A 12 6.82 2.17 11.28
N PHE A 13 7.92 2.92 11.39
CA PHE A 13 8.55 3.33 12.65
C PHE A 13 9.08 2.17 13.53
N THR A 14 9.36 1.02 12.92
CA THR A 14 10.00 -0.13 13.58
C THR A 14 10.89 -0.88 12.59
N ASP A 15 11.84 -1.64 13.10
CA ASP A 15 12.64 -2.64 12.38
C ASP A 15 12.29 -4.09 12.80
N ARG A 16 11.35 -4.24 13.74
CA ARG A 16 10.82 -5.52 14.22
C ARG A 16 9.43 -5.79 13.62
N PRO A 17 9.14 -7.02 13.16
CA PRO A 17 7.80 -7.39 12.69
C PRO A 17 6.72 -7.21 13.77
N PHE A 18 5.50 -6.89 13.32
CA PHE A 18 4.29 -6.74 14.15
C PHE A 18 4.41 -5.66 15.22
N SER A 19 5.19 -4.62 14.95
CA SER A 19 5.41 -3.47 15.83
C SER A 19 5.20 -2.17 15.06
N GLY A 20 5.21 -1.02 15.73
CA GLY A 20 5.05 0.27 15.05
C GLY A 20 3.64 0.48 14.46
N ASN A 21 3.56 1.05 13.27
CA ASN A 21 2.30 1.36 12.58
C ASN A 21 2.17 0.58 11.27
N PRO A 22 1.30 -0.44 11.18
CA PRO A 22 1.11 -1.20 9.95
C PRO A 22 0.44 -0.34 8.87
N ALA A 23 0.97 -0.40 7.65
CA ALA A 23 0.42 0.28 6.49
C ALA A 23 0.55 -0.59 5.23
N ALA A 24 -0.50 -0.57 4.39
CA ALA A 24 -0.46 -1.14 3.05
C ALA A 24 0.02 -0.08 2.04
N VAL A 25 0.87 -0.49 1.10
CA VAL A 25 1.38 0.36 0.02
C VAL A 25 1.17 -0.34 -1.32
N CYS A 26 0.28 0.23 -2.15
CA CYS A 26 0.11 -0.14 -3.55
C CYS A 26 1.04 0.73 -4.41
N LEU A 27 1.97 0.13 -5.15
CA LEU A 27 2.84 0.89 -6.06
C LEU A 27 2.13 1.14 -7.39
N LEU A 28 1.88 2.41 -7.72
CA LEU A 28 1.10 2.82 -8.88
C LEU A 28 2.00 3.54 -9.90
N ASP A 29 1.88 3.19 -11.18
CA ASP A 29 2.57 3.91 -12.27
C ASP A 29 2.04 5.34 -12.48
N ARG A 30 0.80 5.58 -12.03
CA ARG A 30 0.09 6.86 -12.12
C ARG A 30 -0.94 6.97 -11.02
N GLU A 31 -1.31 8.19 -10.68
CA GLU A 31 -2.37 8.47 -9.72
C GLU A 31 -3.70 7.81 -10.12
N ARG A 32 -4.44 7.37 -9.11
CA ARG A 32 -5.77 6.77 -9.24
C ARG A 32 -6.80 7.70 -8.63
N ASP A 33 -8.04 7.62 -9.07
CA ASP A 33 -9.09 8.47 -8.51
C ASP A 33 -9.37 8.13 -7.03
N ALA A 34 -9.93 9.10 -6.30
CA ALA A 34 -10.19 8.97 -4.87
C ALA A 34 -11.20 7.84 -4.55
N ALA A 35 -12.17 7.57 -5.44
CA ALA A 35 -13.14 6.50 -5.24
C ALA A 35 -12.45 5.13 -5.28
N TRP A 36 -11.52 4.94 -6.21
CA TRP A 36 -10.66 3.76 -6.27
C TRP A 36 -9.76 3.66 -5.05
N MET A 37 -9.12 4.75 -4.63
CA MET A 37 -8.26 4.73 -3.43
C MET A 37 -9.06 4.31 -2.18
N GLN A 38 -10.28 4.82 -2.02
CA GLN A 38 -11.16 4.48 -0.90
C GLN A 38 -11.68 3.04 -0.94
N ALA A 39 -11.85 2.46 -2.13
CA ALA A 39 -12.26 1.06 -2.27
C ALA A 39 -11.13 0.07 -1.94
N VAL A 40 -9.87 0.53 -1.99
CA VAL A 40 -8.69 -0.26 -1.68
C VAL A 40 -8.30 -0.16 -0.20
N ALA A 41 -8.44 1.04 0.39
CA ALA A 41 -8.13 1.31 1.80
C ALA A 41 -9.05 0.55 2.76
#